data_AF-A0A2E6STL1-F1
#
_entry.id   AF-A0A2E6STL1-F1
#
_cell.length_a   1.000
_cell.length_b   1.000
_cell.length_c   1.000
_cell.angle_alpha   90.00
_cell.angle_beta   90.00
_cell.angle_gamma   90.00
#
_symmetry.space_group_name_H-M   'P 1'
#
loop_
_entity.id
_entity.type
_entity.pdbx_description
1 polymer ?
#
loop_
_entity_poly.entity_id
_entity_poly.type
_entity_poly.pdbx_seq_one_letter_code
_entity_poly.pdbx_strand_id
1 'polypeptide(L)'
;MRAFITIDGKFTDEFDYGRIHPTILYADKGIVLDEDAYDIGIGEEHRDIVKQSFNAMVQAKSRLTTPPKDIDWKSTGIKWKELRQLILDKHEPIKDSFFCGMGNKLQFRDSQLAEQIILRFAKQDLPVLPVHDSFIIIRGLYSELVNVMREEFEKMFGVPINIDDSAKASQVSFAPENVDVDWIISETDKYRNWTDRNPL
;
A
#
# COMPACT_ATOMS: atom_id res chain seq x y z
N MET A 1 -13.56 11.41 -2.23
CA MET A 1 -14.03 11.84 -3.57
C MET A 1 -12.99 11.36 -4.58
N ARG A 2 -13.18 10.16 -5.14
CA ARG A 2 -12.20 9.51 -6.05
C ARG A 2 -12.97 8.62 -7.03
N ALA A 3 -13.45 9.21 -8.11
CA ALA A 3 -14.06 8.48 -9.20
C ALA A 3 -13.64 9.16 -10.50
N PHE A 4 -13.48 8.36 -11.56
CA PHE A 4 -13.27 8.77 -12.96
C PHE A 4 -11.82 9.07 -13.38
N ILE A 5 -10.99 8.02 -13.52
CA ILE A 5 -9.89 8.04 -14.49
C ILE A 5 -10.01 6.82 -15.41
N THR A 6 -10.53 7.01 -16.62
CA THR A 6 -10.47 6.00 -17.68
C THR A 6 -9.17 6.17 -18.47
N ILE A 7 -8.51 5.05 -18.81
CA ILE A 7 -7.44 5.05 -19.78
C ILE A 7 -7.98 4.42 -21.07
N ASP A 8 -8.22 5.24 -22.10
CA ASP A 8 -8.65 4.84 -23.44
C ASP A 8 -9.83 3.85 -23.49
N GLY A 9 -10.78 3.96 -22.56
CA GLY A 9 -11.99 3.13 -22.53
C GLY A 9 -11.78 1.65 -22.17
N LYS A 10 -10.59 1.26 -21.70
CA LYS A 10 -10.27 -0.12 -21.31
C LYS A 10 -10.43 -0.35 -19.81
N PHE A 11 -10.77 -1.58 -19.42
CA PHE A 11 -10.83 -1.99 -18.02
C PHE A 11 -9.46 -1.86 -17.36
N THR A 12 -9.42 -1.17 -16.22
CA THR A 12 -8.21 -1.00 -15.42
C THR A 12 -8.35 -1.67 -14.06
N ASP A 13 -7.24 -2.21 -13.58
CA ASP A 13 -7.11 -2.72 -12.22
C ASP A 13 -6.22 -1.78 -11.41
N GLU A 14 -6.57 -1.56 -10.15
CA GLU A 14 -5.71 -0.87 -9.18
C GLU A 14 -4.86 -1.92 -8.44
N PHE A 15 -3.56 -1.69 -8.41
CA PHE A 15 -2.57 -2.54 -7.78
C PHE A 15 -1.97 -1.83 -6.57
N ASP A 16 -2.43 -2.17 -5.36
CA ASP A 16 -1.87 -1.65 -4.10
C ASP A 16 -0.72 -2.55 -3.63
N TYR A 17 0.47 -1.95 -3.49
CA TYR A 17 1.66 -2.68 -3.06
C TYR A 17 1.63 -3.04 -1.57
N GLY A 18 0.80 -2.36 -0.75
CA GLY A 18 0.51 -2.64 0.65
C GLY A 18 1.68 -2.49 1.65
N ARG A 19 2.92 -2.85 1.25
CA ARG A 19 4.11 -3.10 2.07
C ARG A 19 5.38 -2.36 1.59
N ILE A 20 5.28 -1.37 0.68
CA ILE A 20 6.46 -0.82 -0.01
C ILE A 20 7.45 -0.16 0.96
N HIS A 21 6.93 0.56 1.95
CA HIS A 21 7.70 1.25 2.97
C HIS A 21 8.57 0.29 3.81
N PRO A 22 8.00 -0.76 4.47
CA PRO A 22 8.79 -1.82 5.07
C PRO A 22 9.82 -2.43 4.12
N THR A 23 9.42 -2.80 2.90
CA THR A 23 10.34 -3.44 1.94
C THR A 23 11.55 -2.56 1.63
N ILE A 24 11.36 -1.27 1.37
CA ILE A 24 12.47 -0.34 1.13
C ILE A 24 13.41 -0.26 2.33
N LEU A 25 12.88 -0.23 3.56
CA LEU A 25 13.72 -0.18 4.77
C LEU A 25 14.56 -1.45 4.96
N TYR A 26 13.99 -2.62 4.68
CA TYR A 26 14.73 -3.89 4.71
C TYR A 26 15.76 -3.96 3.58
N ALA A 27 15.41 -3.45 2.40
CA ALA A 27 16.29 -3.39 1.25
C ALA A 27 17.52 -2.50 1.50
N ASP A 28 17.36 -1.38 2.22
CA ASP A 28 18.48 -0.54 2.67
C ASP A 28 19.45 -1.27 3.62
N LYS A 29 19.03 -2.41 4.20
CA LYS A 29 19.87 -3.32 4.99
C LYS A 29 20.41 -4.49 4.18
N GLY A 30 20.09 -4.58 2.89
CA GLY A 30 20.42 -5.73 2.04
C GLY A 30 19.60 -6.98 2.35
N ILE A 31 18.44 -6.83 2.99
CA ILE A 31 17.58 -7.94 3.42
C ILE A 31 16.33 -7.98 2.55
N VAL A 32 15.98 -9.16 2.06
CA VAL A 32 14.71 -9.40 1.36
C VAL A 32 13.62 -9.63 2.40
N LEU A 33 12.53 -8.85 2.30
CA LEU A 33 11.37 -9.02 3.16
C LEU A 33 10.40 -10.01 2.51
N ASP A 34 10.38 -11.25 3.01
CA ASP A 34 9.47 -12.30 2.53
C ASP A 34 8.18 -12.43 3.34
N GLU A 35 8.20 -12.03 4.62
CA GLU A 35 7.05 -12.13 5.51
C GLU A 35 6.17 -10.87 5.49
N ASP A 36 4.91 -10.97 5.96
CA ASP A 36 4.09 -9.78 6.17
C ASP A 36 4.69 -8.90 7.27
N ALA A 37 5.17 -7.72 6.89
CA ALA A 37 5.70 -6.74 7.84
C ALA A 37 4.70 -6.33 8.92
N TYR A 38 3.40 -6.39 8.64
CA TYR A 38 2.38 -5.95 9.61
C TYR A 38 1.79 -7.09 10.44
N ASP A 39 2.18 -8.35 10.17
CA ASP A 39 1.85 -9.45 11.05
C ASP A 39 2.87 -9.56 12.19
N ILE A 40 2.47 -9.04 13.35
CA ILE A 40 3.25 -9.08 14.60
C ILE A 40 2.70 -10.10 15.61
N GLY A 41 1.81 -11.01 15.17
CA GLY A 41 1.25 -12.06 16.03
C GLY A 41 0.11 -11.63 16.96
N ILE A 42 -0.59 -10.54 16.64
CA ILE A 42 -1.79 -10.09 17.38
C ILE A 42 -3.11 -10.33 16.64
N GLY A 43 -3.08 -10.96 15.47
CA GLY A 43 -4.26 -11.21 14.64
C GLY A 43 -4.32 -10.31 13.39
N GLU A 44 -4.87 -10.86 12.31
CA GLU A 44 -5.01 -10.18 11.01
C GLU A 44 -5.98 -8.99 11.10
N GLU A 45 -6.97 -9.05 12.00
CA GLU A 45 -7.94 -7.98 12.26
C GLU A 45 -7.29 -6.68 12.76
N HIS A 46 -6.07 -6.75 13.28
CA HIS A 46 -5.32 -5.60 13.78
C HIS A 46 -4.23 -5.12 12.82
N ARG A 47 -4.12 -5.75 11.65
CA ARG A 47 -3.09 -5.44 10.65
C ARG A 47 -3.08 -3.95 10.26
N ASP A 48 -4.25 -3.34 10.08
CA ASP A 48 -4.35 -1.92 9.72
C ASP A 48 -3.84 -1.02 10.84
N ILE A 49 -4.11 -1.38 12.11
CA ILE A 49 -3.61 -0.66 13.28
C ILE A 49 -2.08 -0.79 13.37
N VAL A 50 -1.54 -1.97 13.05
CA VAL A 50 -0.09 -2.19 12.98
C VAL A 50 0.53 -1.35 11.86
N LYS A 51 -0.07 -1.33 10.65
CA LYS A 51 0.38 -0.50 9.51
C LYS A 51 0.41 0.98 9.87
N GLN A 52 -0.66 1.50 10.48
CA GLN A 52 -0.72 2.89 10.94
C GLN A 52 0.34 3.19 12.01
N SER A 53 0.51 2.27 12.96
CA SER A 53 1.47 2.42 14.06
C SER A 53 2.91 2.41 13.54
N PHE A 54 3.22 1.49 12.63
CA PHE A 54 4.51 1.40 11.94
C PHE A 54 4.83 2.72 11.21
N ASN A 55 3.91 3.21 10.37
CA ASN A 55 4.11 4.45 9.62
C ASN A 55 4.31 5.65 10.54
N ALA A 56 3.54 5.74 11.64
CA ALA A 56 3.73 6.79 12.64
C ALA A 56 5.10 6.71 13.32
N MET A 57 5.58 5.51 13.64
CA MET A 57 6.90 5.30 14.25
C MET A 57 8.06 5.67 13.29
N VAL A 58 7.93 5.39 11.99
CA VAL A 58 8.92 5.78 10.96
C VAL A 58 8.92 7.29 10.71
N GLN A 59 7.76 7.93 10.72
CA GLN A 59 7.62 9.38 10.53
C GLN A 59 8.09 10.19 11.75
N ALA A 60 7.95 9.63 12.95
CA ALA A 60 8.31 10.33 14.19
C ALA A 60 9.82 10.65 14.24
N LYS A 61 10.16 11.84 14.75
CA LYS A 61 11.55 12.27 15.00
C LYS A 61 12.06 11.94 16.41
N SER A 62 11.18 11.37 17.24
CA SER A 62 11.47 10.99 18.62
C SER A 62 10.57 9.84 19.02
N ARG A 63 10.96 9.13 20.09
CA ARG A 63 10.23 7.96 20.57
C ARG A 63 8.80 8.33 20.94
N LEU A 64 7.82 7.68 20.32
CA LEU A 64 6.40 7.85 20.62
C LEU A 64 6.05 7.22 21.97
N THR A 65 6.10 8.01 23.04
CA THR A 65 5.66 7.61 24.38
C THR A 65 4.15 7.53 24.49
N THR A 66 3.45 8.38 23.74
CA THR A 66 1.99 8.38 23.61
C THR A 66 1.57 7.84 22.24
N PRO A 67 0.41 7.16 22.16
CA PRO A 67 -0.15 6.72 20.89
C PRO A 67 -0.51 7.93 20.01
N PRO A 68 -0.39 7.81 18.68
CA PRO A 68 -0.93 8.79 17.74
C PRO A 68 -2.46 8.93 17.90
N LYS A 69 -2.99 10.13 17.67
CA LYS A 69 -4.42 10.45 17.92
C LYS A 69 -5.38 9.66 17.03
N ASP A 70 -4.95 9.36 15.81
CA ASP A 70 -5.81 8.78 14.77
C ASP A 70 -5.75 7.24 14.72
N ILE A 71 -5.07 6.61 15.68
CA ILE A 71 -4.90 5.15 15.73
C ILE A 71 -5.74 4.59 16.88
N ASP A 72 -6.72 3.74 16.56
CA ASP A 72 -7.51 3.02 17.56
C ASP A 72 -6.76 1.78 18.09
N TRP A 73 -5.62 2.01 18.72
CA TRP A 73 -4.84 0.94 19.35
C TRP A 73 -5.61 0.24 20.48
N LYS A 74 -6.65 0.85 21.05
CA LYS A 74 -7.40 0.26 22.16
C LYS A 74 -8.19 -0.97 21.74
N SER A 75 -8.65 -1.01 20.49
CA SER A 75 -9.33 -2.17 19.91
C SER A 75 -8.47 -3.43 19.89
N THR A 76 -7.13 -3.30 19.94
CA THR A 76 -6.20 -4.44 20.00
C THR A 76 -6.16 -5.16 21.35
N GLY A 77 -6.76 -4.58 22.40
CA GLY A 77 -6.73 -5.14 23.75
C GLY A 77 -5.37 -5.08 24.47
N ILE A 78 -4.30 -4.64 23.83
CA ILE A 78 -2.95 -4.52 24.40
C ILE A 78 -2.55 -3.06 24.66
N LYS A 79 -1.56 -2.84 25.54
CA LYS A 79 -1.08 -1.47 25.82
C LYS A 79 -0.26 -0.94 24.65
N TRP A 80 -0.35 0.36 24.36
CA TRP A 80 0.50 1.04 23.37
C TRP A 80 2.00 0.70 23.49
N LYS A 81 2.51 0.64 24.73
CA LYS A 81 3.91 0.28 25.00
C LYS A 81 4.26 -1.13 24.49
N GLU A 82 3.34 -2.07 24.66
CA GLU A 82 3.49 -3.46 24.22
C GLU A 82 3.38 -3.55 22.71
N LEU A 83 2.37 -2.91 22.09
CA LEU A 83 2.22 -2.84 20.63
C LEU A 83 3.49 -2.31 19.96
N ARG A 84 4.01 -1.18 20.44
CA ARG A 84 5.25 -0.58 19.94
C ARG A 84 6.44 -1.53 20.09
N GLN A 85 6.50 -2.27 21.20
CA GLN A 85 7.60 -3.19 21.45
C GLN A 85 7.53 -4.40 20.51
N LEU A 86 6.34 -4.96 20.27
CA LEU A 86 6.12 -6.04 19.31
C LEU A 86 6.53 -5.63 17.89
N ILE A 87 6.16 -4.41 17.46
CA ILE A 87 6.58 -3.85 16.17
C ILE A 87 8.11 -3.76 16.10
N LEU A 88 8.75 -3.21 17.14
CA LEU A 88 10.21 -3.13 17.17
C LEU A 88 10.85 -4.51 17.12
N ASP A 89 10.34 -5.49 17.87
CA ASP A 89 10.93 -6.82 17.96
C ASP A 89 10.77 -7.63 16.67
N LYS A 90 9.63 -7.51 15.98
CA LYS A 90 9.45 -8.06 14.62
C LYS A 90 10.44 -7.42 13.64
N HIS A 91 10.66 -6.11 13.77
CA HIS A 91 11.50 -5.32 12.87
C HIS A 91 12.90 -5.03 13.41
N GLU A 92 13.49 -6.01 14.10
CA GLU A 92 14.85 -5.90 14.64
C GLU A 92 15.85 -5.31 13.63
N PRO A 93 15.92 -5.81 12.37
CA PRO A 93 16.97 -5.39 11.44
C PRO A 93 16.88 -3.92 11.03
N ILE A 94 15.70 -3.30 11.16
CA ILE A 94 15.43 -1.91 10.78
C ILE A 94 15.10 -1.04 11.99
N LYS A 95 15.41 -1.50 13.23
CA LYS A 95 15.14 -0.77 14.48
C LYS A 95 15.69 0.66 14.47
N ASP A 96 16.80 0.88 13.78
CA ASP A 96 17.47 2.19 13.66
C ASP A 96 16.78 3.16 12.71
N SER A 97 15.81 2.69 11.91
CA SER A 97 15.02 3.53 11.01
C SER A 97 13.78 4.13 11.67
N PHE A 98 13.39 3.62 12.84
CA PHE A 98 12.27 4.16 13.62
C PHE A 98 12.68 5.37 14.45
N PHE A 99 11.77 6.31 14.63
CA PHE A 99 11.94 7.51 15.44
C PHE A 99 13.03 8.47 14.96
N CYS A 100 13.44 8.36 13.69
CA CYS A 100 14.45 9.21 13.06
C CYS A 100 13.90 10.19 12.02
N GLY A 101 12.57 10.24 11.83
CA GLY A 101 11.94 11.11 10.84
C GLY A 101 12.17 10.67 9.39
N MET A 102 12.32 9.35 9.17
CA MET A 102 12.69 8.78 7.87
C MET A 102 11.55 8.78 6.85
N GLY A 103 10.31 9.02 7.28
CA GLY A 103 9.14 8.91 6.40
C GLY A 103 9.19 9.78 5.14
N ASN A 104 9.69 11.02 5.21
CA ASN A 104 9.83 11.86 4.01
C ASN A 104 10.86 11.31 3.02
N LYS A 105 11.97 10.74 3.51
CA LYS A 105 12.99 10.11 2.66
C LYS A 105 12.43 8.84 2.02
N LEU A 106 11.61 8.10 2.76
CA LEU A 106 10.95 6.89 2.28
C LEU A 106 9.96 7.21 1.16
N GLN A 107 9.10 8.22 1.36
CA GLN A 107 8.16 8.72 0.36
C GLN A 107 8.87 9.24 -0.90
N PHE A 108 10.02 9.90 -0.74
CA PHE A 108 10.81 10.36 -1.87
C PHE A 108 11.32 9.18 -2.72
N ARG A 109 11.86 8.14 -2.09
CA ARG A 109 12.35 6.95 -2.80
C ARG A 109 11.23 6.16 -3.45
N ASP A 110 10.10 6.04 -2.78
CA ASP A 110 8.88 5.45 -3.34
C ASP A 110 8.44 6.21 -4.60
N SER A 111 8.42 7.55 -4.54
CA SER A 111 8.11 8.39 -5.71
C SER A 111 9.10 8.20 -6.87
N GLN A 112 10.40 8.05 -6.57
CA GLN A 112 11.42 7.78 -7.59
C GLN A 112 11.22 6.42 -8.26
N LEU A 113 10.88 5.39 -7.48
CA LEU A 113 10.56 4.07 -8.02
C LEU A 113 9.35 4.14 -8.95
N ALA A 114 8.28 4.81 -8.49
CA ALA A 114 7.07 5.01 -9.30
C ALA A 114 7.36 5.74 -10.60
N GLU A 115 8.17 6.81 -10.56
CA GLU A 115 8.62 7.54 -11.75
C GLU A 115 9.34 6.62 -12.75
N GLN A 116 10.27 5.79 -12.30
CA GLN A 116 11.00 4.88 -13.19
C GLN A 116 10.06 3.86 -13.86
N ILE A 117 9.09 3.32 -13.11
CA ILE A 117 8.08 2.41 -13.64
C ILE A 117 7.26 3.10 -14.73
N ILE A 118 6.74 4.31 -14.47
CA ILE A 118 5.94 5.08 -15.43
C ILE A 118 6.76 5.39 -16.69
N LEU A 119 8.00 5.85 -16.54
CA LEU A 119 8.88 6.15 -17.66
C LEU A 119 9.14 4.91 -18.53
N ARG A 120 9.16 3.72 -17.92
CA ARG A 120 9.36 2.47 -18.64
C ARG A 120 8.14 2.08 -19.47
N PHE A 121 6.94 2.20 -18.90
CA PHE A 121 5.68 1.99 -19.62
C PHE A 121 5.42 3.05 -20.69
N ALA A 122 5.74 4.32 -20.41
CA ALA A 122 5.60 5.41 -21.36
C ALA A 122 6.46 5.20 -22.63
N LYS A 123 7.66 4.62 -22.50
CA LYS A 123 8.50 4.25 -23.66
C LYS A 123 7.90 3.15 -24.53
N GLN A 124 6.95 2.38 -24.01
CA GLN A 124 6.23 1.33 -24.71
C GLN A 124 4.88 1.82 -25.26
N ASP A 125 4.59 3.13 -25.17
CA ASP A 125 3.27 3.73 -25.46
C ASP A 125 2.13 3.06 -24.66
N LEU A 126 2.46 2.53 -23.47
CA LEU A 126 1.51 1.90 -22.57
C LEU A 126 1.21 2.83 -21.39
N PRO A 127 -0.05 3.14 -21.14
CA PRO A 127 -0.41 4.06 -20.06
C PRO A 127 -0.48 3.33 -18.72
N VAL A 128 0.24 3.88 -17.73
CA VAL A 128 0.22 3.48 -16.32
C VAL A 128 0.09 4.74 -15.48
N LEU A 129 -0.85 4.73 -14.53
CA LEU A 129 -1.09 5.87 -13.65
C LEU A 129 -0.70 5.53 -12.22
N PRO A 130 0.28 6.23 -11.61
CA PRO A 130 0.55 6.09 -10.19
C PRO A 130 -0.55 6.76 -9.37
N VAL A 131 -0.99 6.12 -8.30
CA VAL A 131 -1.90 6.66 -7.29
C VAL A 131 -1.32 6.36 -5.91
N HIS A 132 -0.50 7.26 -5.38
CA HIS A 132 0.24 7.03 -4.13
C HIS A 132 1.03 5.70 -4.15
N ASP A 133 0.63 4.73 -3.31
CA ASP A 133 1.19 3.39 -3.15
C ASP A 133 0.54 2.34 -4.07
N SER A 134 -0.34 2.78 -4.98
CA SER A 134 -0.97 1.93 -5.99
C SER A 134 -0.71 2.37 -7.42
N PHE A 135 -0.89 1.45 -8.37
CA PHE A 135 -0.86 1.75 -9.81
C PHE A 135 -2.18 1.34 -10.46
N ILE A 136 -2.71 2.22 -11.32
CA ILE A 136 -3.84 1.89 -12.21
C ILE A 136 -3.26 1.50 -13.56
N ILE A 137 -3.55 0.28 -14.00
CA ILE A 137 -3.08 -0.28 -15.28
C ILE A 137 -4.17 -1.05 -16.00
N ILE A 138 -4.07 -1.15 -17.32
CA ILE A 138 -4.91 -2.04 -18.13
C ILE A 138 -4.70 -3.49 -17.68
N ARG A 139 -5.79 -4.21 -17.41
CA ARG A 139 -5.80 -5.59 -16.87
C ARG A 139 -4.86 -6.58 -17.55
N GLY A 140 -4.69 -6.48 -18.87
CA GLY A 140 -3.82 -7.37 -19.65
C GLY A 140 -2.32 -7.18 -19.43
N LEU A 141 -1.91 -6.10 -18.75
CA LEU A 141 -0.50 -5.73 -18.55
C LEU A 141 -0.02 -5.99 -17.11
N TYR A 142 -0.83 -6.65 -16.29
CA TYR A 142 -0.51 -6.91 -14.89
C TYR A 142 0.84 -7.61 -14.72
N SER A 143 1.08 -8.69 -15.46
CA SER A 143 2.34 -9.45 -15.39
C SER A 143 3.54 -8.60 -15.82
N GLU A 144 3.35 -7.74 -16.83
CA GLU A 144 4.38 -6.79 -17.26
C GLU A 144 4.69 -5.77 -16.17
N LEU A 145 3.67 -5.25 -15.47
CA LEU A 145 3.85 -4.31 -14.36
C LEU A 145 4.65 -4.96 -13.23
N VAL A 146 4.27 -6.16 -12.80
CA VAL A 146 4.97 -6.89 -11.74
C VAL A 146 6.44 -7.13 -12.14
N ASN A 147 6.71 -7.50 -13.39
CA ASN A 147 8.08 -7.69 -13.87
C ASN A 147 8.88 -6.39 -13.89
N VAL A 148 8.34 -5.31 -14.47
CA VAL A 148 8.98 -3.99 -14.50
C VAL A 148 9.24 -3.49 -13.08
N MET A 149 8.31 -3.69 -12.16
CA MET A 149 8.47 -3.34 -10.75
C MET A 149 9.60 -4.11 -10.09
N ARG A 150 9.65 -5.44 -10.27
CA ARG A 150 10.74 -6.28 -9.74
C ARG A 150 12.09 -5.80 -10.24
N GLU A 151 12.20 -5.54 -11.54
CA GLU A 151 13.43 -5.08 -12.17
C GLU A 151 13.87 -3.68 -11.71
N GLU A 152 12.97 -2.69 -11.72
CA GLU A 152 13.33 -1.33 -11.29
C GLU A 152 13.59 -1.27 -9.77
N PHE A 153 12.90 -2.08 -8.97
CA PHE A 153 13.20 -2.20 -7.54
C PHE A 153 14.58 -2.82 -7.31
N GLU A 154 14.87 -3.97 -7.92
CA GLU A 154 16.17 -4.62 -7.77
C GLU A 154 17.31 -3.72 -8.26
N LYS A 155 17.11 -3.00 -9.35
CA LYS A 155 18.08 -2.02 -9.86
C LYS A 155 18.28 -0.84 -8.92
N MET A 156 17.23 -0.36 -8.26
CA MET A 156 17.30 0.81 -7.37
C MET A 156 17.84 0.46 -5.98
N PHE A 157 17.51 -0.72 -5.45
CA PHE A 157 17.78 -1.11 -4.08
C PHE A 157 18.79 -2.25 -3.93
N GLY A 158 19.15 -2.93 -5.02
CA GLY A 158 20.16 -4.00 -5.05
C GLY A 158 19.70 -5.32 -4.44
N VAL A 159 18.41 -5.46 -4.12
CA VAL A 159 17.81 -6.70 -3.61
C VAL A 159 16.53 -7.01 -4.38
N PRO A 160 16.21 -8.29 -4.60
CA PRO A 160 14.95 -8.67 -5.21
C PRO A 160 13.79 -8.36 -4.27
N ILE A 161 12.60 -8.24 -4.85
CA ILE A 161 11.37 -7.96 -4.13
C ILE A 161 10.36 -9.08 -4.37
N ASN A 162 9.78 -9.56 -3.27
CA ASN A 162 8.73 -10.56 -3.32
C ASN A 162 7.38 -9.86 -3.43
N ILE A 163 6.84 -9.84 -4.64
CA ILE A 163 5.52 -9.30 -4.93
C ILE A 163 4.55 -10.48 -4.96
N ASP A 164 3.70 -10.56 -3.95
CA ASP A 164 2.66 -11.58 -3.83
C ASP A 164 1.58 -11.31 -4.89
N ASP A 165 1.33 -12.28 -5.77
CA ASP A 165 0.32 -12.18 -6.84
C ASP A 165 -1.11 -12.02 -6.29
N SER A 166 -1.30 -12.18 -4.97
CA SER A 166 -2.55 -11.92 -4.25
C SER A 166 -2.81 -10.43 -3.96
N ALA A 167 -1.90 -9.52 -4.36
CA ALA A 167 -2.15 -8.09 -4.36
C ALA A 167 -3.53 -7.82 -4.98
N LYS A 168 -4.44 -7.29 -4.17
CA LYS A 168 -5.88 -7.25 -4.46
C LYS A 168 -6.12 -6.36 -5.69
N ALA A 169 -6.14 -6.96 -6.87
CA ALA A 169 -6.67 -6.33 -8.08
C ALA A 169 -8.14 -6.05 -7.81
N SER A 170 -8.43 -4.82 -7.40
CA SER A 170 -9.79 -4.36 -7.19
C SER A 170 -10.29 -3.84 -8.53
N GLN A 171 -11.39 -4.39 -9.03
CA GLN A 171 -11.99 -3.93 -10.27
C GLN A 171 -12.37 -2.47 -10.11
N VAL A 172 -11.78 -1.59 -10.93
CA VAL A 172 -12.30 -0.24 -11.08
C VAL A 172 -13.46 -0.32 -12.07
N SER A 173 -14.68 -0.52 -11.58
CA SER A 173 -15.88 -0.44 -12.42
C SER A 173 -16.18 1.01 -12.75
N PHE A 174 -16.13 1.35 -14.04
CA PHE A 174 -16.62 2.64 -14.54
C PHE A 174 -18.06 2.49 -15.01
N ALA A 175 -18.81 3.58 -14.94
CA ALA A 175 -20.13 3.64 -15.54
C ALA A 175 -20.01 3.38 -17.05
N PRO A 176 -20.79 2.43 -17.62
CA PRO A 176 -20.84 2.23 -19.07
C PRO A 176 -21.32 3.52 -19.77
N GLU A 177 -20.91 3.74 -21.02
CA GLU A 177 -21.32 4.92 -21.83
C GLU A 177 -22.85 5.09 -21.93
N ASN A 178 -23.60 4.00 -21.77
CA ASN A 178 -25.03 4.03 -21.48
C ASN A 178 -25.30 3.53 -20.07
N VAL A 179 -25.55 4.46 -19.16
CA VAL A 179 -25.95 4.16 -17.80
C VAL A 179 -27.42 3.72 -17.81
N ASP A 180 -27.65 2.42 -17.67
CA ASP A 180 -29.00 1.87 -17.48
C ASP A 180 -29.40 1.94 -15.99
N VAL A 181 -30.70 2.08 -15.72
CA VAL A 181 -31.27 2.20 -14.38
C VAL A 181 -30.97 0.95 -13.55
N ASP A 182 -30.91 -0.21 -14.19
CA ASP A 182 -30.50 -1.47 -13.55
C ASP A 182 -29.02 -1.46 -13.08
N TRP A 183 -28.12 -0.78 -13.80
CA TRP A 183 -26.74 -0.62 -13.38
C TRP A 183 -26.65 0.24 -12.12
N ILE A 184 -27.38 1.37 -12.09
CA ILE A 184 -27.46 2.27 -10.92
C ILE A 184 -27.98 1.52 -9.69
N ILE A 185 -29.02 0.70 -9.84
CA ILE A 185 -29.60 -0.07 -8.74
C ILE A 185 -28.59 -1.12 -8.23
N SER A 186 -27.92 -1.84 -9.14
CA SER A 186 -26.93 -2.86 -8.77
C SER A 186 -25.72 -2.29 -8.02
N GLU A 187 -25.26 -1.09 -8.41
CA GLU A 187 -24.13 -0.44 -7.77
C GLU A 187 -24.56 0.19 -6.43
N THR A 188 -25.79 0.74 -6.35
CA THR A 188 -26.36 1.28 -5.09
C THR A 188 -26.54 0.18 -4.04
N ASP A 189 -26.93 -1.03 -4.43
CA ASP A 189 -27.08 -2.15 -3.49
C ASP A 189 -25.73 -2.70 -2.99
N LYS A 190 -24.65 -2.59 -3.78
CA LYS A 190 -23.28 -2.88 -3.30
C LYS A 190 -22.82 -1.88 -2.24
N TYR A 191 -23.16 -0.60 -2.39
CA TYR A 191 -22.80 0.45 -1.43
C TYR A 191 -23.74 0.57 -0.22
N ARG A 192 -24.98 0.07 -0.29
CA ARG A 192 -25.90 0.01 0.87
C ARG A 192 -25.34 -0.79 2.04
N ASN A 193 -24.66 -1.90 1.75
CA ASN A 193 -24.01 -2.72 2.77
C ASN A 193 -22.88 -2.01 3.53
N TRP A 194 -22.36 -0.90 3.01
CA TRP A 194 -21.34 -0.08 3.66
C TRP A 194 -21.97 1.03 4.54
N THR A 195 -23.07 1.66 4.09
CA THR A 195 -23.77 2.69 4.89
C THR A 195 -24.48 2.12 6.11
N ASP A 196 -24.95 0.87 6.07
CA ASP A 196 -25.63 0.25 7.22
C ASP A 196 -24.67 -0.08 8.38
N ARG A 197 -23.35 -0.10 8.14
CA ARG A 197 -22.34 -0.38 9.19
C ARG A 197 -21.85 0.87 9.91
N ASN A 198 -22.23 2.06 9.45
CA ASN A 198 -21.85 3.31 10.12
C ASN A 198 -22.97 4.36 9.95
N PRO A 199 -24.03 4.28 10.77
CA PRO A 199 -25.04 5.33 10.79
C PRO A 199 -24.43 6.63 11.34
N LEU A 200 -24.82 7.76 10.73
CA LEU A 200 -24.47 9.13 11.14
C LEU A 200 -24.87 9.43 12.59
#